data_AF-A0A7W9CQI9-F1
#
_entry.id   AF-A0A7W9CQI9-F1
#
_cell.length_a   1.000
_cell.length_b   1.000
_cell.length_c   1.000
_cell.angle_alpha   90.00
_cell.angle_beta   90.00
_cell.angle_gamma   90.00
#
_symmetry.space_group_name_H-M   'P 1'
#
loop_
_entity.id
_entity.type
_entity.pdbx_description
1 polymer ?
#
loop_
_entity_poly.entity_id
_entity_poly.type
_entity_poly.pdbx_seq_one_letter_code
_entity_poly.pdbx_strand_id
1 'polypeptide(L)'
;MNGNDVTRALHELFETQVINHGDYSVVYAESCTPGAALMVGYRHTPLELVLVPVELTRPPQAGGDEPRVTARAAGPVSSIDLSNVATLADTGTGYRVETVTGFRTGFEVEDTARISLGASAGDDAQMLRQDQEAEDFHEFMTHFMDVLDGFYHVPEAPEFLEDATAHSLAA
;
A
#
# COMPACT_ATOMS: atom_id res chain seq x y z
N MET A 1 6.35 21.00 17.24
CA MET A 1 7.31 20.61 16.18
C MET A 1 7.45 19.09 16.26
N ASN A 2 6.43 18.33 15.84
CA ASN A 2 6.35 16.92 16.22
C ASN A 2 6.36 15.98 15.00
N GLY A 3 5.71 16.35 13.88
CA GLY A 3 5.56 15.50 12.68
C GLY A 3 6.88 14.90 12.16
N ASN A 4 7.94 15.70 12.15
CA ASN A 4 9.26 15.28 11.64
C ASN A 4 9.87 14.08 12.38
N ASP A 5 9.57 13.89 13.67
CA ASP A 5 10.10 12.75 14.43
C ASP A 5 9.43 11.43 14.06
N VAL A 6 8.14 11.46 13.75
CA VAL A 6 7.40 10.28 13.29
C VAL A 6 7.84 9.90 11.88
N THR A 7 7.89 10.87 10.97
CA THR A 7 8.38 10.65 9.60
C THR A 7 9.77 10.03 9.65
N ARG A 8 10.70 10.61 10.42
CA ARG A 8 12.04 10.04 10.57
C ARG A 8 12.02 8.61 11.08
N ALA A 9 11.28 8.32 12.16
CA ALA A 9 11.23 6.97 12.72
C ALA A 9 10.67 5.94 11.72
N LEU A 10 9.67 6.33 10.93
CA LEU A 10 9.08 5.47 9.90
C LEU A 10 10.06 5.22 8.74
N HIS A 11 10.75 6.25 8.27
CA HIS A 11 11.78 6.12 7.23
C HIS A 11 12.94 5.25 7.71
N GLU A 12 13.49 5.51 8.90
CA GLU A 12 14.56 4.70 9.49
C GLU A 12 14.14 3.23 9.60
N LEU A 13 12.91 2.94 10.03
CA LEU A 13 12.40 1.58 10.05
C LEU A 13 12.34 0.98 8.64
N PHE A 14 11.76 1.69 7.67
CA PHE A 14 11.64 1.21 6.29
C PHE A 14 13.01 0.86 5.68
N GLU A 15 14.01 1.71 5.89
CA GLU A 15 15.38 1.50 5.42
C GLU A 15 16.02 0.22 6.00
N THR A 16 15.67 -0.16 7.23
CA THR A 16 16.14 -1.41 7.86
C THR A 16 15.40 -2.66 7.38
N GLN A 17 14.15 -2.51 6.96
CA GLN A 17 13.29 -3.63 6.57
C GLN A 17 13.39 -3.95 5.07
N VAL A 18 13.68 -2.96 4.24
CA VAL A 18 13.62 -3.07 2.77
C VAL A 18 14.99 -2.85 2.15
N ILE A 19 15.46 -3.85 1.41
CA ILE A 19 16.70 -3.77 0.62
C ILE A 19 16.45 -2.87 -0.59
N ASN A 20 17.43 -2.02 -0.95
CA ASN A 20 17.31 -1.03 -2.03
C ASN A 20 16.14 -0.05 -1.83
N HIS A 21 15.90 0.35 -0.58
CA HIS A 21 14.85 1.31 -0.20
C HIS A 21 14.92 2.67 -0.93
N GLY A 22 16.08 3.06 -1.46
CA GLY A 22 16.27 4.36 -2.12
C GLY A 22 15.45 4.58 -3.40
N ASP A 23 14.89 3.50 -3.97
CA ASP A 23 14.04 3.56 -5.17
C ASP A 23 12.53 3.64 -4.83
N TYR A 24 12.17 3.64 -3.54
CA TYR A 24 10.78 3.64 -3.09
C TYR A 24 10.34 5.02 -2.60
N SER A 25 9.18 5.47 -3.08
CA SER A 25 8.35 6.43 -2.36
C SER A 25 7.71 5.72 -1.17
N VAL A 26 7.42 6.44 -0.09
CA VAL A 26 6.86 5.85 1.12
C VAL A 26 5.73 6.70 1.69
N VAL A 27 4.70 6.02 2.23
CA VAL A 27 3.51 6.67 2.81
C VAL A 27 3.03 5.87 4.02
N TYR A 28 2.46 6.56 5.00
CA TYR A 28 1.83 5.92 6.15
C TYR A 28 0.37 5.58 5.83
N ALA A 29 -0.04 4.36 6.21
CA ALA A 29 -1.40 3.89 6.04
C ALA A 29 -1.97 3.30 7.34
N GLU A 30 -3.28 3.49 7.55
CA GLU A 30 -4.03 2.84 8.62
C GLU A 30 -4.58 1.50 8.14
N SER A 31 -4.41 0.44 8.93
CA SER A 31 -5.00 -0.86 8.60
C SER A 31 -6.51 -0.86 8.81
N CYS A 32 -7.28 -1.26 7.79
CA CYS A 32 -8.75 -1.40 7.88
C CYS A 32 -9.17 -2.58 8.80
N THR A 33 -8.24 -3.47 9.13
CA THR A 33 -8.46 -4.57 10.08
C THR A 33 -7.78 -4.27 11.41
N PRO A 34 -8.32 -4.72 12.56
CA PRO A 34 -7.63 -4.58 13.84
C PRO A 34 -6.22 -5.15 13.73
N GLY A 35 -5.24 -4.27 13.75
CA GLY A 35 -3.88 -4.60 13.34
C GLY A 35 -2.94 -3.41 13.49
N ALA A 36 -1.66 -3.67 13.25
CA ALA A 36 -0.66 -2.63 13.20
C ALA A 36 -0.92 -1.67 12.03
N ALA A 37 -0.55 -0.40 12.20
CA ALA A 37 -0.47 0.51 11.07
C ALA A 37 0.56 0.00 10.05
N LEU A 38 0.57 0.60 8.86
CA LEU A 38 1.48 0.20 7.79
C LEU A 38 2.35 1.37 7.38
N MET A 39 3.63 1.07 7.17
CA MET A 39 4.47 1.88 6.29
C MET A 39 4.45 1.21 4.92
N VAL A 40 3.98 1.94 3.92
CA VAL A 40 3.77 1.45 2.56
C VAL A 40 4.84 2.05 1.67
N GLY A 41 5.72 1.20 1.13
CA GLY A 41 6.66 1.59 0.09
C GLY A 41 6.09 1.26 -1.28
N TYR A 42 6.27 2.13 -2.26
CA TYR A 42 5.83 1.89 -3.63
C TYR A 42 6.85 2.42 -4.64
N ARG A 43 6.91 1.79 -5.80
CA ARG A 43 7.75 2.22 -6.92
C ARG A 43 7.12 1.86 -8.26
N HIS A 44 7.34 2.71 -9.26
CA HIS A 44 6.77 2.53 -10.60
C HIS A 44 7.57 1.58 -11.50
N THR A 45 8.84 1.30 -11.17
CA THR A 45 9.70 0.46 -12.04
C THR A 45 10.72 -0.35 -11.23
N PRO A 46 10.54 -1.68 -11.12
CA PRO A 46 9.33 -2.43 -11.47
C PRO A 46 8.12 -1.98 -10.65
N LEU A 47 6.91 -2.21 -11.16
CA LEU A 47 5.67 -1.85 -10.47
C LEU A 47 5.49 -2.75 -9.24
N GLU A 48 5.75 -2.19 -8.04
CA GLU A 48 5.82 -2.95 -6.79
C GLU A 48 5.33 -2.12 -5.60
N LEU A 49 4.66 -2.82 -4.67
CA LEU A 49 4.14 -2.33 -3.41
C LEU A 49 4.73 -3.17 -2.27
N VAL A 50 5.27 -2.53 -1.24
CA VAL A 50 5.84 -3.18 -0.06
C VAL A 50 5.11 -2.71 1.18
N LEU A 51 4.54 -3.65 1.93
CA LEU A 51 3.78 -3.40 3.15
C LEU A 51 4.62 -3.81 4.36
N VAL A 52 4.95 -2.82 5.19
CA VAL A 52 5.68 -3.03 6.44
C VAL A 52 4.74 -2.75 7.61
N PRO A 53 4.29 -3.76 8.37
CA PRO A 53 3.54 -3.54 9.60
C PRO A 53 4.39 -2.80 10.63
N VAL A 54 3.88 -1.68 11.15
CA VAL A 54 4.60 -0.80 12.07
C VAL A 54 3.84 -0.60 13.38
N GLU A 55 4.59 -0.58 14.47
CA GLU A 55 4.11 -0.11 15.76
C GLU A 55 4.94 1.09 16.20
N LEU A 56 4.24 2.19 16.47
CA LEU A 56 4.84 3.44 16.91
C LEU A 56 4.68 3.59 18.42
N THR A 57 5.80 3.87 19.09
CA THR A 57 5.80 4.10 20.54
C THR A 57 6.63 5.32 20.89
N ARG A 58 6.17 6.05 21.91
CA ARG A 58 6.94 7.10 22.57
C ARG A 58 7.27 6.61 23.97
N PRO A 59 8.42 5.94 24.18
CA PRO A 59 8.76 5.44 25.50
C PRO A 59 8.97 6.60 26.49
N PRO A 60 8.54 6.47 27.75
CA PRO A 60 8.87 7.45 28.79
C PRO A 60 10.39 7.45 29.00
N GLN A 61 11.04 8.60 28.79
CA GLN A 61 12.50 8.68 28.95
C GLN A 61 12.93 8.91 30.40
N ALA A 62 14.02 8.24 30.78
CA ALA A 62 14.76 8.48 32.02
C ALA A 62 15.93 9.42 31.71
N GLY A 63 15.77 10.71 32.05
CA GLY A 63 16.85 11.70 32.04
C GLY A 63 16.78 12.72 30.89
N GLY A 64 16.22 13.91 31.18
CA GLY A 64 16.57 15.21 30.57
C GLY A 64 16.24 15.49 29.10
N ASP A 65 16.34 14.52 28.19
CA ASP A 65 16.09 14.71 26.76
C ASP A 65 14.59 14.59 26.42
N GLU A 66 14.15 15.25 25.34
CA GLU A 66 12.78 15.11 24.86
C GLU A 66 12.51 13.68 24.34
N PRO A 67 11.40 13.05 24.73
CA PRO A 67 11.08 11.68 24.35
C PRO A 67 10.84 11.56 22.83
N ARG A 68 11.70 10.79 22.16
CA ARG A 68 11.60 10.55 20.72
C ARG A 68 10.62 9.43 20.39
N VAL A 69 9.91 9.59 19.27
CA VAL A 69 9.11 8.51 18.68
C VAL A 69 10.04 7.44 18.13
N THR A 70 9.68 6.18 18.35
CA THR A 70 10.36 5.01 17.81
C THR A 70 9.36 4.16 17.04
N ALA A 71 9.81 3.58 15.92
CA ALA A 71 9.03 2.65 15.12
C ALA A 71 9.67 1.26 15.18
N ARG A 72 8.84 0.22 15.27
CA ARG A 72 9.28 -1.18 15.18
C ARG A 72 8.42 -1.95 14.20
N ALA A 73 9.02 -2.94 13.55
CA ALA A 73 8.26 -3.90 12.75
C ALA A 73 7.31 -4.69 13.65
N ALA A 74 6.03 -4.72 13.30
CA ALA A 74 4.98 -5.43 14.04
C ALA A 74 4.66 -6.81 13.44
N GLY A 75 5.31 -7.17 12.33
CA GLY A 75 5.05 -8.40 11.59
C GLY A 75 5.96 -8.55 10.37
N PRO A 76 5.75 -9.60 9.56
CA PRO A 76 6.52 -9.82 8.35
C PRO A 76 6.23 -8.75 7.29
N VAL A 77 7.27 -8.37 6.54
CA VAL A 77 7.16 -7.51 5.36
C VAL A 77 6.53 -8.30 4.22
N SER A 78 5.58 -7.68 3.51
CA SER A 78 4.93 -8.28 2.34
C SER A 78 5.24 -7.45 1.09
N SER A 79 5.90 -8.05 0.09
CA SER A 79 6.08 -7.44 -1.24
C SER A 79 5.00 -7.96 -2.19
N ILE A 80 4.40 -7.05 -2.94
CA ILE A 80 3.33 -7.26 -3.89
C ILE A 80 3.75 -6.64 -5.22
N ASP A 81 3.74 -7.45 -6.27
CA ASP A 81 4.04 -7.05 -7.64
C ASP A 81 3.07 -7.74 -8.60
N LEU A 82 3.20 -7.45 -9.90
CA LEU A 82 2.36 -8.04 -10.94
C LEU A 82 2.49 -9.58 -11.07
N SER A 83 3.52 -10.19 -10.49
CA SER A 83 3.73 -11.64 -10.54
C SER A 83 3.01 -12.40 -9.43
N ASN A 84 2.70 -11.73 -8.31
CA ASN A 84 2.10 -12.36 -7.14
C ASN A 84 0.76 -11.74 -6.69
N VAL A 85 0.38 -10.57 -7.22
CA VAL A 85 -0.94 -9.98 -6.95
C VAL A 85 -2.04 -10.85 -7.55
N ALA A 86 -3.09 -11.12 -6.76
CA ALA A 86 -4.28 -11.82 -7.21
C ALA A 86 -5.45 -10.86 -7.42
N THR A 87 -5.62 -9.91 -6.50
CA THR A 87 -6.65 -8.87 -6.59
C THR A 87 -6.10 -7.59 -5.98
N LEU A 88 -6.35 -6.47 -6.66
CA LEU A 88 -6.22 -5.14 -6.07
C LEU A 88 -7.52 -4.38 -6.32
N ALA A 89 -8.06 -3.72 -5.29
CA ALA A 89 -9.33 -3.02 -5.39
C ALA A 89 -9.33 -1.74 -4.55
N ASP A 90 -9.89 -0.68 -5.11
CA ASP A 90 -10.32 0.52 -4.40
C ASP A 90 -11.67 0.26 -3.72
N THR A 91 -11.75 0.52 -2.41
CA THR A 91 -12.97 0.35 -1.60
C THR A 91 -13.75 1.65 -1.39
N GLY A 92 -13.30 2.76 -1.97
CA GLY A 92 -13.84 4.12 -1.79
C GLY A 92 -13.32 4.85 -0.55
N THR A 93 -12.80 4.13 0.44
CA THR A 93 -12.13 4.68 1.63
C THR A 93 -10.65 4.27 1.74
N GLY A 94 -10.19 3.38 0.86
CA GLY A 94 -8.85 2.84 0.89
C GLY A 94 -8.70 1.71 -0.12
N TYR A 95 -7.72 0.85 0.11
CA TYR A 95 -7.35 -0.22 -0.80
C TYR A 95 -7.44 -1.58 -0.14
N ARG A 96 -7.80 -2.59 -0.92
CA ARG A 96 -7.69 -4.00 -0.55
C ARG A 96 -6.77 -4.70 -1.52
N VAL A 97 -5.81 -5.44 -0.96
CA VAL A 97 -4.87 -6.24 -1.73
C VAL A 97 -4.92 -7.69 -1.29
N GLU A 98 -4.92 -8.57 -2.28
CA GLU A 98 -4.84 -10.02 -2.12
C GLU A 98 -3.75 -10.56 -3.04
N THR A 99 -2.95 -11.49 -2.54
CA THR A 99 -1.91 -12.17 -3.32
C THR A 99 -2.28 -13.63 -3.57
N VAL A 100 -1.64 -14.24 -4.57
CA VAL A 100 -1.84 -15.66 -4.92
C VAL A 100 -1.40 -16.62 -3.81
N THR A 101 -0.60 -16.16 -2.85
CA THR A 101 -0.17 -16.93 -1.67
C THR A 101 -1.19 -16.90 -0.54
N GLY A 102 -2.30 -16.17 -0.70
CA GLY A 102 -3.38 -16.06 0.28
C GLY A 102 -3.19 -14.92 1.29
N PHE A 103 -2.13 -14.10 1.16
CA PHE A 103 -2.03 -12.86 1.95
C PHE A 103 -3.12 -11.89 1.50
N ARG A 104 -3.90 -11.38 2.47
CA ARG A 104 -4.94 -10.37 2.27
C ARG A 104 -4.84 -9.29 3.33
N THR A 105 -4.87 -8.03 2.91
CA THR A 105 -5.00 -6.90 3.83
C THR A 105 -5.77 -5.76 3.18
N GLY A 106 -6.29 -4.85 4.00
CA GLY A 106 -6.87 -3.59 3.56
C GLY A 106 -6.32 -2.44 4.38
N PHE A 107 -6.12 -1.29 3.75
CA PHE A 107 -5.55 -0.11 4.39
C PHE A 107 -6.02 1.19 3.75
N GLU A 108 -5.98 2.27 4.51
CA GLU A 108 -6.40 3.61 4.11
C GLU A 108 -5.19 4.57 4.19
N VAL A 109 -5.07 5.45 3.20
CA VAL A 109 -4.03 6.48 3.16
C VAL A 109 -4.74 7.83 3.20
N GLU A 110 -4.42 8.64 4.20
CA GLU A 110 -4.98 9.98 4.39
C GLU A 110 -3.90 11.05 4.27
N ASP A 111 -4.27 12.23 3.74
CA ASP A 111 -3.42 13.43 3.66
C ASP A 111 -2.88 13.86 5.03
N THR A 112 -3.68 13.66 6.09
CA THR A 112 -3.30 13.97 7.47
C THR A 112 -3.71 12.83 8.40
N ALA A 113 -2.80 11.89 8.60
CA ALA A 113 -3.04 10.71 9.42
C ALA A 113 -2.95 11.00 10.93
N ARG A 114 -3.80 10.34 11.73
CA ARG A 114 -3.82 10.43 13.19
C ARG A 114 -3.09 9.25 13.83
N ILE A 115 -1.85 9.49 14.24
CA ILE A 115 -0.98 8.47 14.81
C ILE A 115 -1.20 8.35 16.31
N SER A 116 -1.52 7.14 16.77
CA SER A 116 -1.62 6.81 18.20
C SER A 116 -0.28 6.33 18.73
N LEU A 117 0.30 7.03 19.71
CA LEU A 117 1.55 6.66 20.35
C LEU A 117 1.27 5.93 21.67
N GLY A 118 1.36 4.59 21.67
CA GLY A 118 1.19 3.74 22.87
C GLY A 118 -0.15 3.02 23.00
N ALA A 119 -0.28 2.22 24.07
CA ALA A 119 -1.38 1.26 24.26
C ALA A 119 -2.73 1.88 24.67
N SER A 120 -2.74 3.15 25.10
CA SER A 120 -3.98 3.90 25.35
C SER A 120 -4.21 4.90 24.23
N ALA A 121 -4.90 4.43 23.19
CA ALA A 121 -5.45 5.28 22.13
C ALA A 121 -6.36 6.33 22.79
N GLY A 122 -5.89 7.57 22.94
CA GLY A 122 -6.69 8.63 23.54
C GLY A 122 -5.95 9.93 23.77
N ASP A 123 -4.79 9.89 24.44
CA ASP A 123 -4.22 11.11 25.06
C ASP A 123 -2.97 11.69 24.35
N ASP A 124 -2.30 10.91 23.49
CA ASP A 124 -1.08 11.35 22.78
C ASP A 124 -1.16 11.03 21.28
N ALA A 125 -2.19 11.58 20.63
CA ALA A 125 -2.38 11.45 19.20
C ALA A 125 -1.58 12.52 18.45
N GLN A 126 -0.74 12.09 17.53
CA GLN A 126 0.09 12.96 16.73
C GLN A 126 -0.42 13.03 15.29
N MET A 127 -0.45 14.23 14.71
CA MET A 127 -0.80 14.41 13.29
C MET A 127 0.45 14.24 12.41
N LEU A 128 0.35 13.42 11.38
CA LEU A 128 1.33 13.30 10.31
C LEU A 128 0.71 13.87 9.03
N ARG A 129 1.35 14.91 8.48
CA ARG A 129 0.96 15.47 7.17
C ARG A 129 1.78 14.81 6.08
N GLN A 130 1.09 14.30 5.07
CA GLN A 130 1.67 13.55 3.95
C GLN A 130 0.86 13.79 2.67
N ASP A 131 0.35 15.01 2.47
CA ASP A 131 -0.56 15.35 1.37
C ASP A 131 0.04 15.05 -0.01
N GLN A 132 1.33 15.34 -0.21
CA GLN A 132 1.98 15.06 -1.49
C GLN A 132 2.23 13.57 -1.70
N GLU A 133 2.65 12.86 -0.65
CA GLU A 133 2.92 11.42 -0.69
C GLU A 133 1.63 10.60 -0.85
N ALA A 134 0.52 11.08 -0.28
CA ALA A 134 -0.80 10.48 -0.45
C ALA A 134 -1.30 10.65 -1.89
N GLU A 135 -1.19 11.86 -2.47
CA GLU A 135 -1.55 12.12 -3.87
C GLU A 135 -0.76 11.22 -4.84
N ASP A 136 0.58 11.19 -4.72
CA ASP A 136 1.45 10.34 -5.54
C ASP A 136 1.10 8.84 -5.36
N PHE A 137 0.80 8.43 -4.12
CA PHE A 137 0.39 7.06 -3.84
C PHE A 137 -0.94 6.69 -4.51
N HIS A 138 -1.94 7.58 -4.48
CA HIS A 138 -3.22 7.33 -5.12
C HIS A 138 -3.07 7.22 -6.65
N GLU A 139 -2.25 8.08 -7.26
CA GLU A 139 -1.91 7.97 -8.69
C GLU A 139 -1.21 6.64 -9.01
N PHE A 140 -0.25 6.23 -8.18
CA PHE A 140 0.40 4.93 -8.29
C PHE A 140 -0.61 3.77 -8.22
N MET A 141 -1.54 3.79 -7.27
CA MET A 141 -2.53 2.72 -7.11
C MET A 141 -3.50 2.64 -8.28
N THR A 142 -3.94 3.78 -8.81
CA THR A 142 -4.73 3.83 -10.05
C THR A 142 -3.96 3.20 -11.20
N HIS A 143 -2.70 3.59 -11.40
CA HIS A 143 -1.87 3.01 -12.46
C HIS A 143 -1.65 1.50 -12.26
N PHE A 144 -1.44 1.05 -11.02
CA PHE A 144 -1.25 -0.37 -10.71
C PHE A 144 -2.47 -1.20 -11.09
N MET A 145 -3.67 -0.72 -10.74
CA MET A 145 -4.93 -1.37 -11.09
C MET A 145 -5.17 -1.37 -12.60
N ASP A 146 -4.92 -0.26 -13.30
CA ASP A 146 -5.07 -0.18 -14.76
C ASP A 146 -4.18 -1.21 -15.49
N VAL A 147 -2.93 -1.35 -15.04
CA VAL A 147 -2.01 -2.34 -15.60
C VAL A 147 -2.48 -3.76 -15.29
N LEU A 148 -2.96 -4.01 -14.07
CA LEU A 148 -3.48 -5.30 -13.65
C LEU A 148 -4.72 -5.71 -14.47
N ASP A 149 -5.68 -4.79 -14.66
CA ASP A 149 -6.88 -5.00 -15.48
C ASP A 149 -6.53 -5.29 -16.95
N GLY A 150 -5.48 -4.67 -17.46
CA GLY A 150 -4.94 -4.94 -18.78
C GLY A 150 -4.53 -6.41 -19.00
N PHE A 151 -4.10 -7.12 -17.94
CA PHE A 151 -3.80 -8.55 -18.03
C PHE A 151 -5.05 -9.43 -18.01
N TYR A 152 -6.15 -8.96 -17.43
CA TYR A 152 -7.42 -9.69 -17.36
C TYR A 152 -8.34 -9.43 -18.56
N HIS A 153 -8.07 -8.39 -19.35
CA HIS A 153 -8.79 -8.14 -20.59
C HIS A 153 -8.40 -9.18 -21.66
N VAL A 154 -9.20 -10.22 -21.80
CA VAL A 154 -9.11 -11.13 -22.95
C VAL A 154 -9.62 -10.36 -24.17
N PRO A 155 -8.81 -10.16 -25.24
CA PRO A 155 -9.33 -9.56 -26.46
C PRO A 155 -10.49 -10.44 -26.96
N GLU A 156 -11.65 -9.83 -27.21
CA GLU A 156 -12.76 -10.52 -27.88
C GLU A 156 -12.19 -11.16 -29.14
N ALA A 157 -12.26 -12.49 -29.22
CA ALA A 157 -11.86 -13.20 -30.42
C ALA A 157 -12.68 -12.62 -31.57
N PRO A 158 -12.06 -12.11 -32.65
CA PRO A 158 -12.83 -11.60 -33.77
C PRO A 158 -13.72 -12.74 -34.29
N GLU A 159 -15.02 -12.48 -34.39
CA GLU A 159 -16.01 -13.39 -34.97
C GLU A 159 -15.66 -13.65 -36.45
N PHE A 160 -14.70 -14.54 -36.70
CA PHE A 160 -14.43 -15.08 -38.02
C PHE A 160 -15.17 -16.40 -38.16
N LEU A 161 -16.42 -16.36 -38.63
CA LEU A 161 -17.08 -17.35 -39.52
C LEU A 161 -18.61 -17.28 -39.36
N GLU A 162 -19.30 -16.80 -40.41
CA GLU A 162 -20.49 -17.47 -40.97
C GLU A 162 -20.94 -16.75 -42.26
N ASP A 163 -20.25 -17.01 -43.39
CA ASP A 163 -20.81 -16.77 -44.73
C ASP A 163 -20.41 -17.89 -45.70
N ALA A 164 -20.70 -19.14 -45.32
CA ALA A 164 -20.33 -20.32 -46.09
C ALA A 164 -21.47 -21.33 -46.24
N THR A 165 -22.73 -20.90 -46.33
CA THR A 165 -23.84 -21.79 -46.76
C THR A 165 -24.95 -21.04 -47.48
N ALA A 166 -24.65 -20.41 -48.63
CA ALA A 166 -25.69 -19.87 -49.51
C ALA A 166 -25.39 -20.07 -51.01
N HIS A 167 -24.81 -21.22 -51.39
CA HIS A 167 -24.79 -21.65 -52.79
C HIS A 167 -24.79 -23.18 -52.90
N SER A 168 -25.93 -23.81 -52.64
CA SER A 168 -26.25 -25.08 -53.29
C SER A 168 -27.73 -25.42 -53.09
N LEU A 169 -28.55 -25.19 -54.12
CA LEU A 169 -29.71 -25.99 -54.52
C LEU A 169 -30.49 -25.25 -55.62
N ALA A 170 -29.97 -25.35 -56.84
CA ALA A 170 -30.75 -25.19 -58.06
C ALA A 170 -30.27 -26.25 -59.05
N ALA A 171 -30.95 -27.41 -59.04
CA ALA A 171 -31.03 -28.36 -60.15
C ALA A 171 -32.16 -29.35 -59.84
#